data_AF-A0AAD8VWK5-F1
#
_entry.id   AF-A0AAD8VWK5-F1
#
_cell.length_a   1.000
_cell.length_b   1.000
_cell.length_c   1.000
_cell.angle_alpha   90.00
_cell.angle_beta   90.00
_cell.angle_gamma   90.00
#
_symmetry.space_group_name_H-M   'P 1'
#
loop_
_entity.id
_entity.type
_entity.pdbx_description
1 polymer ?
#
loop_
_entity_poly.entity_id
_entity_poly.type
_entity_poly.pdbx_seq_one_letter_code
_entity_poly.pdbx_strand_id
1 'polypeptide(L)'
;MDEEGQAAHLPDDVLAAVLRRVPPRWLVASRCVCRAWRDAVDGRRLLHADLLPLSLAGLFVHFDEHKYPEFLARPSSSSAAGSRAVSGDLSFLPSASPHCGYYWHESCVDFDDYNIRDHCNGLLLLHNNCVVNPATRRWNILPTCPAKDGSGK
;
A
#
# COMPACT_ATOMS: atom_id res chain seq x y z
N MET A 1 4.25 38.09 -34.14
CA MET A 1 2.93 37.46 -33.90
C MET A 1 3.20 35.98 -34.04
N ASP A 2 3.67 35.40 -32.95
CA ASP A 2 4.08 34.01 -32.92
C ASP A 2 2.81 33.18 -32.73
N GLU A 3 2.48 32.38 -33.74
CA GLU A 3 1.44 31.37 -33.69
C GLU A 3 1.90 30.27 -32.73
N GLU A 4 1.59 30.46 -31.45
CA GLU A 4 1.78 29.47 -30.41
C GLU A 4 0.81 28.32 -30.72
N GLY A 5 1.38 27.23 -31.22
CA GLY A 5 0.67 26.05 -31.70
C GLY A 5 -0.41 25.61 -30.74
N GLN A 6 -1.66 25.83 -31.15
CA GLN A 6 -2.87 25.34 -30.51
C GLN A 6 -2.76 23.81 -30.42
N ALA A 7 -2.25 23.29 -29.30
CA ALA A 7 -2.25 21.87 -29.04
C ALA A 7 -3.70 21.41 -29.13
N ALA A 8 -4.04 20.68 -30.19
CA ALA A 8 -5.41 20.26 -30.49
C ALA A 8 -5.98 19.56 -29.25
N HIS A 9 -6.87 20.24 -28.53
CA HIS A 9 -7.42 19.74 -27.29
C HIS A 9 -8.32 18.55 -27.65
N LEU A 10 -7.93 17.35 -27.25
CA LEU A 10 -8.70 16.15 -27.53
C LEU A 10 -10.07 16.31 -26.84
N PRO A 11 -11.19 16.03 -27.54
CA PRO A 11 -12.51 16.01 -26.92
C PRO A 11 -12.59 15.02 -25.76
N ASP A 12 -13.28 15.39 -24.68
CA ASP A 12 -13.37 14.61 -23.44
C ASP A 12 -13.96 13.20 -23.64
N ASP A 13 -14.84 13.04 -24.62
CA ASP A 13 -15.43 11.75 -24.99
C ASP A 13 -14.42 10.79 -25.62
N VAL A 14 -13.52 11.33 -26.46
CA VAL A 14 -12.43 10.56 -27.08
C VAL A 14 -11.39 10.20 -26.02
N LEU A 15 -11.03 11.15 -25.14
CA LEU A 15 -10.15 10.90 -24.00
C LEU A 15 -10.73 9.79 -23.11
N ALA A 16 -12.00 9.87 -22.75
CA ALA A 16 -12.68 8.84 -21.98
C ALA A 16 -12.73 7.47 -22.70
N ALA A 17 -12.88 7.45 -24.02
CA ALA A 17 -12.86 6.23 -24.82
C ALA A 17 -11.47 5.55 -24.83
N VAL A 18 -10.39 6.34 -24.83
CA VAL A 18 -9.02 5.83 -24.68
C VAL A 18 -8.82 5.30 -23.27
N LEU A 19 -9.17 6.08 -22.24
CA LEU A 19 -9.01 5.71 -20.83
C LEU A 19 -9.82 4.46 -20.46
N ARG A 20 -10.98 4.23 -21.08
CA ARG A 20 -11.77 2.98 -20.91
C ARG A 20 -11.04 1.71 -21.29
N ARG A 21 -10.01 1.79 -22.14
CA ARG A 21 -9.23 0.62 -22.57
C ARG A 21 -8.08 0.30 -21.60
N VAL A 22 -7.84 1.17 -20.62
CA VAL A 22 -6.75 1.05 -19.66
C VAL A 22 -7.21 0.23 -18.45
N PRO A 23 -6.35 -0.66 -17.88
CA PRO A 23 -6.72 -1.42 -16.67
C PRO A 23 -7.05 -0.51 -15.47
N PRO A 24 -7.95 -0.94 -14.55
CA PRO A 24 -8.43 -0.09 -13.43
C PRO A 24 -7.32 0.57 -12.59
N ARG A 25 -6.23 -0.15 -12.30
CA ARG A 25 -5.09 0.40 -11.55
C ARG A 25 -4.46 1.64 -12.22
N TRP A 26 -4.39 1.62 -13.55
CA TRP A 26 -3.79 2.67 -14.34
C TRP A 26 -4.79 3.80 -14.63
N LEU A 27 -6.10 3.50 -14.62
CA LEU A 27 -7.15 4.52 -14.57
C LEU A 27 -7.07 5.37 -13.31
N VAL A 28 -6.75 4.79 -12.14
CA VAL A 28 -6.51 5.57 -10.91
C VAL A 28 -5.31 6.47 -11.07
N ALA A 29 -4.19 5.94 -11.55
CA ALA A 29 -2.98 6.73 -11.81
C ALA A 29 -3.23 7.87 -12.82
N SER A 30 -4.07 7.62 -13.83
CA SER A 30 -4.46 8.61 -14.86
C SER A 30 -5.14 9.85 -14.26
N ARG A 31 -5.83 9.73 -13.12
CA ARG A 31 -6.45 10.86 -12.39
C ARG A 31 -5.43 11.85 -11.81
N CYS A 32 -4.18 11.44 -11.69
CA CYS A 32 -3.08 12.26 -11.17
C CYS A 32 -2.37 13.08 -12.25
N VAL A 33 -2.62 12.82 -13.54
CA VAL A 33 -1.92 13.49 -14.66
C VAL A 33 -2.33 14.96 -14.79
N CYS A 34 -3.63 15.22 -14.97
CA CYS A 34 -4.17 16.58 -15.06
C CYS A 34 -5.67 16.62 -14.73
N ARG A 35 -6.23 17.83 -14.66
CA ARG A 35 -7.65 18.04 -14.35
C ARG A 35 -8.58 17.43 -15.41
N ALA A 36 -8.29 17.62 -16.69
CA ALA A 36 -9.12 17.06 -17.78
C ALA A 36 -9.20 15.53 -17.73
N TRP A 37 -8.09 14.85 -17.43
CA TRP A 37 -8.06 13.40 -17.29
C TRP A 37 -8.87 12.93 -16.08
N ARG A 38 -8.73 13.61 -14.94
CA ARG A 38 -9.54 13.34 -13.75
C ARG A 38 -11.04 13.52 -14.02
N ASP A 39 -11.42 14.62 -14.66
CA ASP A 39 -12.82 14.93 -14.98
C ASP A 39 -13.40 13.91 -15.98
N ALA A 40 -12.63 13.47 -16.97
CA ALA A 40 -13.03 12.41 -17.90
C ALA A 40 -13.25 11.05 -17.20
N VAL A 41 -12.39 10.69 -16.24
CA VAL A 41 -12.52 9.45 -15.45
C VAL A 41 -13.72 9.52 -14.51
N ASP A 42 -13.85 10.60 -13.75
CA ASP A 42 -14.85 10.75 -12.69
C ASP A 42 -16.25 11.02 -13.31
N GLY A 43 -16.34 11.92 -14.29
CA GLY A 43 -17.60 12.30 -14.96
C GLY A 43 -18.22 11.17 -15.78
N ARG A 44 -17.41 10.23 -16.29
CA ARG A 44 -17.90 9.02 -16.98
C ARG A 44 -17.92 7.78 -16.11
N ARG A 45 -17.59 7.91 -14.81
CA ARG A 45 -17.54 6.82 -13.81
C ARG A 45 -16.74 5.61 -14.32
N LEU A 46 -15.59 5.87 -14.96
CA LEU A 46 -14.76 4.82 -15.57
C LEU A 46 -14.14 3.87 -14.53
N LEU A 47 -13.99 4.37 -13.30
CA LEU A 47 -13.69 3.54 -12.14
C LEU A 47 -15.01 3.04 -11.55
N HIS A 48 -15.35 1.78 -11.85
CA HIS A 48 -16.43 1.11 -11.13
C HIS A 48 -16.00 0.95 -9.67
N ALA A 49 -16.92 1.22 -8.75
CA ALA A 49 -16.65 1.14 -7.31
C ALA A 49 -16.15 -0.26 -6.87
N ASP A 50 -16.46 -1.27 -7.67
CA ASP A 50 -16.17 -2.68 -7.38
C ASP A 50 -14.78 -3.13 -7.87
N LEU A 51 -14.07 -2.31 -8.66
CA LEU A 51 -12.78 -2.68 -9.30
C LEU A 51 -11.55 -2.11 -8.60
N LEU A 52 -11.75 -1.29 -7.58
CA LEU A 52 -10.69 -0.83 -6.68
C LEU A 52 -10.93 -1.45 -5.32
N PRO A 53 -9.87 -1.68 -4.52
CA PRO A 53 -10.06 -1.79 -3.08
C PRO A 53 -10.50 -0.40 -2.57
N LEU A 54 -11.78 -0.06 -2.79
CA LEU A 54 -12.37 1.19 -2.31
C LEU A 54 -12.54 1.18 -0.79
N SER A 55 -12.46 0.00 -0.16
CA SER A 55 -12.44 -0.13 1.29
C SER A 55 -11.01 -0.24 1.79
N LEU A 56 -10.55 0.81 2.47
CA LEU A 56 -9.41 0.71 3.36
C LEU A 56 -9.78 -0.22 4.53
N ALA A 57 -9.12 -1.37 4.63
CA ALA A 57 -9.37 -2.32 5.72
C ALA A 57 -8.91 -1.77 7.09
N GLY A 58 -7.84 -0.97 7.10
CA GLY A 58 -7.30 -0.31 8.29
C GLY A 58 -5.94 0.31 8.02
N LEU A 59 -5.36 0.93 9.05
CA LEU A 59 -4.00 1.45 9.06
C LEU A 59 -3.15 0.64 10.03
N PHE A 60 -1.86 0.48 9.70
CA PHE A 60 -0.85 0.08 10.67
C PHE A 60 -0.10 1.31 11.17
N VAL A 61 0.04 1.44 12.49
CA VAL A 61 0.72 2.56 13.15
C VAL A 61 1.77 1.99 14.09
N HIS A 62 3.01 2.49 14.00
CA HIS A 62 4.06 2.15 14.93
C HIS A 62 4.05 3.13 16.11
N PHE A 63 4.22 2.60 17.31
CA PHE A 63 4.35 3.37 18.55
C PHE A 63 5.65 2.96 19.23
N ASP A 64 6.40 3.94 19.75
CA ASP A 64 7.75 3.75 20.31
C ASP A 64 7.80 2.76 21.49
N GLU A 65 6.67 2.51 22.16
CA GLU A 65 6.55 1.57 23.28
C GLU A 65 6.07 0.18 22.86
N HIS A 66 5.63 0.00 21.61
CA HIS A 66 5.00 -1.23 21.13
C HIS A 66 5.87 -2.05 20.21
N LYS A 67 6.06 -3.32 20.60
CA LYS A 67 6.87 -4.31 19.87
C LYS A 67 6.42 -4.49 18.42
N TYR A 68 5.11 -4.50 18.21
CA TYR A 68 4.52 -4.68 16.90
C TYR A 68 3.68 -3.44 16.54
N PRO A 69 3.61 -3.06 15.27
CA PRO A 69 2.66 -2.08 14.79
C PRO A 69 1.22 -2.42 15.21
N GLU A 70 0.48 -1.42 15.65
CA GLU A 70 -0.94 -1.53 15.95
C GLU A 70 -1.78 -1.41 14.68
N PHE A 71 -2.87 -2.18 14.60
CA PHE A 71 -3.81 -2.13 13.48
C PHE A 71 -5.11 -1.42 13.86
N LEU A 72 -5.32 -0.25 13.27
CA LEU A 72 -6.52 0.56 13.44
C LEU A 72 -7.47 0.31 12.29
N ALA A 73 -8.58 -0.39 12.55
CA ALA A 73 -9.63 -0.65 11.57
C ALA A 73 -10.94 0.02 11.98
N ARG A 74 -11.82 0.26 11.00
CA ARG A 74 -13.18 0.68 11.33
C ARG A 74 -13.90 -0.46 12.06
N PRO A 75 -14.63 -0.19 13.15
CA PRO A 75 -15.56 -1.16 13.73
C PRO A 75 -16.46 -1.66 12.61
N SER A 76 -16.53 -2.97 12.44
CA SER A 76 -17.38 -3.55 11.40
C SER A 76 -18.84 -3.28 11.74
N SER A 77 -19.47 -2.31 11.07
CA SER A 77 -20.93 -2.20 11.07
C SER A 77 -21.50 -3.41 10.35
N SER A 78 -21.90 -4.42 11.12
CA SER A 78 -22.72 -5.58 10.72
C SER A 78 -22.30 -6.32 9.44
N SER A 79 -21.73 -7.52 9.64
CA SER A 79 -22.11 -8.73 8.90
C SER A 79 -22.27 -8.64 7.37
N ALA A 80 -21.25 -8.19 6.64
CA ALA A 80 -21.05 -8.73 5.29
C ALA A 80 -20.39 -10.12 5.45
N ALA A 81 -21.22 -11.15 5.60
CA ALA A 81 -20.80 -12.55 5.73
C ALA A 81 -19.88 -12.91 4.55
N GLY A 82 -18.57 -12.89 4.76
CA GLY A 82 -17.58 -13.23 3.73
C GLY A 82 -16.32 -12.36 3.71
N SER A 83 -16.34 -11.15 4.29
CA SER A 83 -15.11 -10.35 4.42
C SER A 83 -14.27 -10.88 5.58
N ARG A 84 -13.17 -11.58 5.27
CA ARG A 84 -12.20 -11.99 6.29
C ARG A 84 -11.52 -10.73 6.82
N ALA A 85 -11.89 -10.32 8.04
CA ALA A 85 -11.25 -9.19 8.70
C ALA A 85 -9.73 -9.42 8.74
N VAL A 86 -8.97 -8.43 8.27
CA VAL A 86 -7.51 -8.44 8.39
C VAL A 86 -7.20 -8.37 9.88
N SER A 87 -6.51 -9.38 10.40
CA SER A 87 -6.01 -9.34 11.77
C SER A 87 -4.73 -8.52 11.79
N GLY A 88 -4.65 -7.55 12.70
CA GLY A 88 -3.43 -6.82 13.01
C GLY A 88 -2.40 -7.60 13.82
N ASP A 89 -2.73 -8.84 14.19
CA ASP A 89 -1.88 -9.68 15.01
C ASP A 89 -0.63 -10.14 14.24
N LEU A 90 0.53 -9.62 14.64
CA LEU A 90 1.84 -9.94 14.08
C LEU A 90 2.63 -10.96 14.92
N SER A 91 2.00 -11.65 15.88
CA SER A 91 2.63 -12.68 16.71
C SER A 91 3.19 -13.89 15.95
N PHE A 92 2.85 -14.04 14.67
CA PHE A 92 3.36 -15.10 13.80
C PHE A 92 4.75 -14.80 13.21
N LEU A 93 5.28 -13.60 13.45
CA LEU A 93 6.63 -13.21 13.05
C LEU A 93 7.67 -13.85 13.99
N PRO A 94 8.86 -14.18 13.47
CA PRO A 94 9.93 -14.73 14.29
C PRO A 94 10.47 -13.62 15.18
N SER A 95 10.61 -13.87 16.48
CA SER A 95 11.20 -12.93 17.44
C SER A 95 12.37 -13.50 18.19
N ALA A 96 13.45 -12.71 18.24
CA ALA A 96 14.63 -13.00 19.02
C ALA A 96 14.36 -12.87 20.53
N SER A 97 13.33 -12.08 20.91
CA SER A 97 12.96 -11.81 22.30
C SER A 97 11.48 -12.17 22.60
N PRO A 98 11.07 -13.44 22.51
CA PRO A 98 9.65 -13.85 22.61
C PRO A 98 9.02 -13.59 23.98
N HIS A 99 9.82 -13.40 25.03
CA HIS A 99 9.35 -13.14 26.39
C HIS A 99 9.02 -11.65 26.65
N CYS A 100 9.36 -10.73 25.75
CA CYS A 100 9.14 -9.30 25.95
C CYS A 100 7.65 -8.86 25.87
N GLY A 101 6.73 -9.76 25.53
CA GLY A 101 5.30 -9.40 25.42
C GLY A 101 5.01 -8.47 24.24
N TYR A 102 3.97 -7.63 24.37
CA TYR A 102 3.50 -6.69 23.33
C TYR A 102 4.22 -5.32 23.38
N TYR A 103 4.85 -5.00 24.51
CA TYR A 103 5.59 -3.77 24.73
C TYR A 103 7.09 -3.99 24.53
N TRP A 104 7.80 -2.93 24.20
CA TRP A 104 9.26 -2.97 24.17
C TRP A 104 9.83 -3.05 25.59
N HIS A 105 10.94 -3.76 25.71
CA HIS A 105 11.76 -3.77 26.92
C HIS A 105 13.19 -3.46 26.50
N GLU A 106 13.93 -2.68 27.29
CA GLU A 106 15.30 -2.22 26.94
C GLU A 106 16.27 -3.38 26.66
N SER A 107 15.97 -4.58 27.17
CA SER A 107 16.76 -5.78 26.96
C SER A 107 16.48 -6.52 25.65
N CYS A 108 15.46 -6.13 24.87
CA CYS A 108 15.11 -6.81 23.62
C CYS A 108 16.01 -6.29 22.49
N VAL A 109 16.71 -7.20 21.81
CA VAL A 109 17.65 -6.85 20.72
C VAL A 109 16.97 -6.58 19.38
N ASP A 110 15.67 -6.84 19.29
CA ASP A 110 14.85 -6.77 18.08
C ASP A 110 13.98 -5.48 18.04
N PHE A 111 14.37 -4.42 18.76
CA PHE A 111 13.62 -3.15 18.88
C PHE A 111 13.19 -2.55 17.54
N ASP A 112 14.07 -2.52 16.55
CA ASP A 112 13.73 -1.90 15.27
C ASP A 112 13.21 -2.90 14.23
N ASP A 113 13.34 -4.21 14.47
CA ASP A 113 13.16 -5.24 13.44
C ASP A 113 11.77 -5.23 12.81
N TYR A 114 10.74 -4.88 13.58
CA TYR A 114 9.34 -4.87 13.14
C TYR A 114 8.81 -3.50 12.71
N ASN A 115 9.68 -2.50 12.62
CA ASN A 115 9.29 -1.19 12.14
C ASN A 115 8.94 -1.23 10.66
N ILE A 116 7.78 -0.69 10.30
CA ILE A 116 7.32 -0.65 8.91
C ILE A 116 8.17 0.37 8.15
N ARG A 117 8.98 -0.11 7.21
CA ARG A 117 9.77 0.72 6.30
C ARG A 117 8.97 1.17 5.08
N ASP A 118 8.11 0.29 4.57
CA ASP A 118 7.28 0.58 3.40
C ASP A 118 6.05 -0.36 3.36
N HIS A 119 5.12 -0.09 2.45
CA HIS A 119 3.95 -0.92 2.22
C HIS A 119 3.53 -0.92 0.74
N CYS A 120 3.00 -2.04 0.25
CA CYS A 120 2.50 -2.13 -1.12
C CYS A 120 1.37 -3.16 -1.24
N ASN A 121 0.20 -2.75 -1.76
CA ASN A 121 -0.95 -3.63 -1.99
C ASN A 121 -1.34 -4.49 -0.76
N GLY A 122 -1.24 -3.92 0.45
CA GLY A 122 -1.53 -4.62 1.71
C GLY A 122 -0.40 -5.50 2.25
N LEU A 123 0.76 -5.54 1.59
CA LEU A 123 2.00 -6.09 2.13
C LEU A 123 2.76 -5.02 2.90
N LEU A 124 3.42 -5.44 3.98
CA LEU A 124 4.27 -4.58 4.81
C LEU A 124 5.73 -5.01 4.63
N LEU A 125 6.63 -4.04 4.48
CA LEU A 125 8.06 -4.25 4.53
C LEU A 125 8.57 -3.80 5.91
N LEU A 126 9.20 -4.71 6.64
CA LEU A 126 9.74 -4.45 7.98
C LEU A 126 11.26 -4.17 7.94
N HIS A 127 11.81 -3.64 9.04
CA HIS A 127 13.20 -3.21 9.09
C HIS A 127 14.21 -4.34 8.94
N ASN A 128 13.87 -5.52 9.46
CA ASN A 128 14.64 -6.75 9.28
C ASN A 128 14.59 -7.35 7.86
N ASN A 129 14.24 -6.54 6.84
CA ASN A 129 14.05 -6.95 5.45
C ASN A 129 13.00 -8.05 5.26
N CYS A 130 12.03 -8.15 6.17
CA CYS A 130 10.94 -9.10 6.08
C CYS A 130 9.73 -8.48 5.36
N VAL A 131 9.16 -9.19 4.39
CA VAL A 131 7.86 -8.85 3.80
C VAL A 131 6.78 -9.66 4.49
N VAL A 132 5.74 -8.98 4.94
CA VAL A 132 4.64 -9.54 5.72
C VAL A 132 3.32 -9.36 4.98
N ASN A 133 2.52 -10.42 4.95
CA ASN A 133 1.13 -10.38 4.51
C ASN A 133 0.22 -10.61 5.74
N PRO A 134 -0.32 -9.54 6.35
CA PRO A 134 -1.19 -9.64 7.52
C PRO A 134 -2.49 -10.41 7.23
N ALA A 135 -3.02 -10.31 6.00
CA ALA A 135 -4.26 -11.00 5.61
C ALA A 135 -4.12 -12.53 5.58
N THR A 136 -2.92 -13.04 5.29
CA THR A 136 -2.64 -14.47 5.22
C THR A 136 -1.81 -15.00 6.38
N ARG A 137 -1.36 -14.14 7.30
CA ARG A 137 -0.43 -14.47 8.40
C ARG A 137 0.83 -15.18 7.92
N ARG A 138 1.40 -14.68 6.83
CA ARG A 138 2.63 -15.20 6.23
C ARG A 138 3.68 -14.11 6.13
N TRP A 139 4.94 -14.51 6.20
CA TRP A 139 6.07 -13.63 6.04
C TRP A 139 7.19 -14.33 5.27
N ASN A 140 8.10 -13.56 4.70
CA ASN A 140 9.32 -14.06 4.08
C ASN A 140 10.43 -13.01 4.13
N ILE A 141 11.68 -13.44 4.25
CA ILE A 141 12.85 -12.54 4.24
C ILE A 141 13.18 -12.21 2.78
N LEU A 142 13.38 -10.92 2.50
CA LEU A 142 13.88 -10.50 1.21
C LEU A 142 15.33 -10.94 1.02
N PRO A 143 15.71 -11.33 -0.21
CA PRO A 143 17.12 -11.54 -0.52
C PRO A 143 17.93 -10.29 -0.18
N THR A 144 19.12 -10.48 0.38
CA THR A 144 20.07 -9.37 0.54
C THR A 144 20.34 -8.76 -0.83
N CYS A 145 20.24 -7.43 -0.90
CA CYS A 145 20.57 -6.72 -2.14
C CYS A 145 22.02 -7.07 -2.51
N PRO A 146 22.30 -7.50 -3.76
CA PRO A 146 23.66 -7.77 -4.18
C PRO A 146 24.49 -6.51 -3.96
N ALA A 147 25.66 -6.67 -3.35
CA ALA A 147 26.58 -5.56 -3.16
C ALA A 147 26.82 -4.91 -4.53
N LYS A 148 26.72 -3.59 -4.61
CA LYS A 148 27.20 -2.89 -5.80
C LYS A 148 28.70 -3.13 -5.83
N ASP A 149 29.15 -3.92 -6.81
CA ASP A 149 30.56 -4.10 -7.08
C ASP A 149 31.19 -2.71 -7.22
N GLY A 150 31.98 -2.33 -6.22
CA GLY A 150 32.76 -1.10 -6.23
C GLY A 150 33.89 -1.27 -7.24
N SER A 151 33.59 -1.15 -8.53
CA SER A 151 34.62 -1.05 -9.56
C SER A 151 34.34 0.14 -10.46
N GLY A 152 35.28 1.08 -10.50
CA GLY A 152 35.38 2.06 -11.58
C GLY A 152 35.49 3.52 -11.12
N LYS A 153 36.56 3.85 -10.39
CA LYS A 153 37.30 5.08 -10.66
C LYS A 153 38.75 4.73 -10.91
#